data_AF-A0A0F9TAX8-F1
#
_entry.id   AF-A0A0F9TAX8-F1
#
_cell.length_a   1.000
_cell.length_b   1.000
_cell.length_c   1.000
_cell.angle_alpha   90.00
_cell.angle_beta   90.00
_cell.angle_gamma   90.00
#
_symmetry.space_group_name_H-M   'P 1'
#
loop_
_entity.id
_entity.type
_entity.pdbx_description
1 polymer ?
#
loop_
_entity_poly.entity_id
_entity_poly.type
_entity_poly.pdbx_seq_one_letter_code
_entity_poly.pdbx_strand_id
1 'polypeptide(L)'
;MNLSDIKTKSIGKNRYKIAIGIDYPNIEISLKNSGWPIPFDYEVIEKFAKQKGEIILSRIYGDWSYLRNSNMFLSQFDVELVDVPHVLVMGQRMKDT
;
A
#
# COMPACT_ATOMS: atom_id res chain seq x y z
N MET A 1 -18.42 -36.34 15.93
CA MET A 1 -17.79 -35.39 14.99
C MET A 1 -17.32 -34.20 15.80
N ASN A 2 -16.02 -33.92 15.82
CA ASN A 2 -15.45 -32.86 16.65
C ASN A 2 -15.61 -31.50 15.93
N LEU A 3 -16.13 -30.50 16.63
CA LEU A 3 -16.39 -29.16 16.06
C LEU A 3 -15.08 -28.41 15.70
N SER A 4 -13.94 -28.86 16.23
CA SER A 4 -12.60 -28.40 15.86
C SER A 4 -12.23 -28.73 14.42
N ASP A 5 -12.76 -29.83 13.88
CA ASP A 5 -12.36 -30.35 12.57
C ASP A 5 -13.09 -29.61 11.43
N ILE A 6 -14.18 -28.91 11.74
CA ILE A 6 -14.98 -28.15 10.79
C ILE A 6 -14.33 -26.79 10.49
N LYS A 7 -13.68 -26.16 11.48
CA LYS A 7 -13.00 -24.86 11.29
C LYS A 7 -11.72 -24.96 10.43
N THR A 8 -11.13 -26.14 10.33
CA THR A 8 -9.87 -26.35 9.60
C THR A 8 -10.11 -26.79 8.14
N LYS A 9 -11.33 -27.23 7.80
CA LYS A 9 -11.60 -27.97 6.54
C LYS A 9 -11.93 -27.11 5.31
N SER A 10 -11.77 -25.78 5.36
CA SER A 10 -11.94 -24.89 4.20
C SER A 10 -10.75 -23.97 3.88
N ILE A 11 -9.63 -24.08 4.60
CA ILE A 11 -8.50 -23.11 4.49
C ILE A 11 -7.44 -23.55 3.46
N GLY A 12 -7.65 -24.63 2.72
CA GLY A 12 -6.68 -25.13 1.75
C GLY A 12 -7.25 -25.21 0.34
N LYS A 13 -6.93 -24.23 -0.52
CA LYS A 13 -6.19 -24.44 -1.80
C LYS A 13 -6.24 -23.30 -2.83
N ASN A 14 -6.88 -22.16 -2.58
CA ASN A 14 -6.75 -21.01 -3.49
C ASN A 14 -6.81 -19.66 -2.77
N ARG A 15 -5.87 -19.40 -1.86
CA ARG A 15 -5.66 -18.03 -1.36
C ARG A 15 -5.08 -17.21 -2.51
N TYR A 16 -5.63 -16.02 -2.75
CA TYR A 16 -5.14 -15.15 -3.81
C TYR A 16 -3.66 -14.82 -3.60
N LYS A 17 -2.88 -14.77 -4.67
CA LYS A 17 -1.57 -14.12 -4.65
C LYS A 17 -1.80 -12.64 -4.97
N ILE A 18 -1.42 -11.76 -4.05
CA ILE A 18 -1.76 -10.35 -4.08
C ILE A 18 -0.48 -9.54 -4.27
N ALA A 19 -0.49 -8.67 -5.27
CA ALA A 19 0.51 -7.61 -5.41
C ALA A 19 -0.16 -6.27 -5.06
N ILE A 20 0.51 -5.48 -4.23
CA ILE A 20 0.06 -4.15 -3.83
C ILE A 20 0.98 -3.12 -4.47
N GLY A 21 0.40 -2.19 -5.21
CA GLY A 21 1.07 -1.02 -5.78
C GLY A 21 0.31 0.22 -5.37
N ILE A 22 0.99 1.15 -4.70
CA ILE A 22 0.37 2.37 -4.17
C ILE A 22 1.06 3.59 -4.77
N ASP A 23 0.29 4.45 -5.43
CA ASP A 23 0.69 5.81 -5.80
C ASP A 23 0.44 6.72 -4.57
N TYR A 24 1.49 6.93 -3.78
CA TYR A 24 1.38 7.67 -2.53
C TYR A 24 1.03 9.15 -2.72
N PRO A 25 1.66 9.91 -3.65
CA PRO A 25 1.28 11.30 -3.91
C PRO A 25 -0.21 11.48 -4.19
N ASN A 26 -0.82 10.59 -4.99
CA ASN A 26 -2.23 10.71 -5.33
C ASN A 26 -3.17 10.46 -4.14
N ILE A 27 -2.85 9.47 -3.29
CA ILE A 27 -3.61 9.21 -2.05
C ILE A 27 -3.47 10.39 -1.10
N GLU A 28 -2.24 10.88 -0.90
CA GLU A 28 -1.95 11.95 0.05
C GLU A 28 -2.65 13.27 -0.34
N ILE A 29 -2.68 13.61 -1.64
CA ILE A 29 -3.44 14.75 -2.16
C ILE A 29 -4.94 14.57 -1.89
N SER A 30 -5.46 13.36 -2.14
CA SER A 30 -6.88 13.06 -1.94
C SER A 30 -7.30 13.15 -0.47
N LEU A 31 -6.46 12.66 0.46
CA LEU A 31 -6.70 12.75 1.91
C LEU A 31 -6.67 14.19 2.41
N LYS A 32 -5.72 14.99 1.94
CA LYS A 32 -5.65 16.43 2.28
C LYS A 32 -6.89 17.17 1.79
N ASN A 33 -7.32 16.90 0.56
CA ASN A 33 -8.49 17.55 -0.02
C ASN A 33 -9.81 17.14 0.65
N SER A 34 -9.89 15.94 1.24
CA SER A 34 -11.09 15.49 1.95
C SER A 34 -11.19 16.02 3.39
N GLY A 35 -10.17 16.73 3.88
CA GLY A 35 -10.10 17.18 5.28
C GLY A 35 -9.80 16.05 6.27
N TRP A 36 -9.25 14.93 5.79
CA TRP A 36 -8.92 13.79 6.63
C TRP A 36 -7.76 14.16 7.58
N PRO A 37 -7.89 13.93 8.90
CA PRO A 37 -6.98 14.52 9.89
C PRO A 37 -5.66 13.77 10.08
N ILE A 38 -5.54 12.57 9.51
CA ILE A 38 -4.37 11.69 9.70
C ILE A 38 -3.74 11.31 8.36
N PRO A 39 -2.43 10.99 8.31
CA PRO A 39 -1.79 10.48 7.10
C PRO A 39 -2.37 9.14 6.63
N PHE A 40 -1.99 8.74 5.42
CA PHE A 40 -2.26 7.39 4.92
C PHE A 40 -1.63 6.32 5.83
N ASP A 41 -2.45 5.34 6.24
CA ASP A 41 -2.02 4.18 7.03
C ASP A 41 -2.03 2.92 6.16
N TYR A 42 -0.83 2.42 5.85
CA TYR A 42 -0.65 1.22 5.03
C TYR A 42 -1.17 -0.06 5.73
N GLU A 43 -1.20 -0.09 7.07
CA GLU A 43 -1.61 -1.27 7.84
C GLU A 43 -3.05 -1.70 7.51
N VAL A 44 -3.91 -0.74 7.20
CA VAL A 44 -5.31 -0.98 6.79
C VAL A 44 -5.38 -1.83 5.52
N ILE A 45 -4.57 -1.49 4.51
CA ILE A 45 -4.50 -2.23 3.25
C ILE A 45 -3.88 -3.60 3.47
N GLU A 46 -2.78 -3.65 4.24
CA GLU A 46 -2.05 -4.88 4.52
C GLU A 46 -2.92 -5.92 5.25
N LYS A 47 -3.63 -5.50 6.31
CA LYS A 47 -4.56 -6.36 7.07
C LYS A 47 -5.67 -6.88 6.19
N PHE A 48 -6.26 -6.02 5.35
CA PHE A 48 -7.32 -6.43 4.45
C PHE A 48 -6.82 -7.44 3.41
N ALA A 49 -5.67 -7.19 2.80
CA ALA A 49 -5.08 -8.10 1.82
C ALA A 49 -4.74 -9.47 2.42
N LYS A 50 -4.13 -9.52 3.62
CA LYS A 50 -3.83 -10.76 4.35
C LYS A 50 -5.06 -11.62 4.66
N GLN A 51 -6.23 -11.00 4.84
CA GLN A 51 -7.50 -11.74 5.00
C GLN A 51 -7.94 -12.43 3.70
N LYS A 52 -7.59 -11.90 2.54
CA LYS A 52 -7.99 -12.42 1.22
C LYS A 52 -6.97 -13.39 0.63
N GLY A 53 -5.70 -13.20 0.93
CA GLY A 53 -4.63 -13.88 0.21
C GLY A 53 -3.26 -13.75 0.87
N GLU A 54 -2.25 -14.22 0.15
CA GLU A 54 -0.84 -14.02 0.45
C GLU A 54 -0.34 -12.80 -0.35
N ILE A 55 0.27 -11.84 0.33
CA ILE A 55 0.90 -10.69 -0.33
C ILE A 55 2.28 -11.16 -0.82
N ILE A 56 2.46 -11.19 -2.14
CA ILE A 56 3.71 -11.62 -2.77
C ILE A 56 4.61 -10.44 -3.15
N LEU A 57 4.04 -9.25 -3.21
CA LEU A 57 4.73 -8.00 -3.54
C LEU A 57 3.98 -6.85 -2.91
N SER A 58 4.69 -5.91 -2.29
CA SER A 58 4.11 -4.64 -1.90
C SER A 58 5.07 -3.51 -2.17
N ARG A 59 4.58 -2.50 -2.90
CA ARG A 59 5.33 -1.32 -3.31
C ARG A 59 4.53 -0.07 -3.10
N ILE A 60 5.17 0.93 -2.53
CA ILE A 60 4.66 2.30 -2.49
C ILE A 60 5.61 3.14 -3.33
N TYR A 61 5.04 3.87 -4.28
CA TYR A 61 5.76 4.76 -5.18
C TYR A 61 5.59 6.20 -4.73
N GLY A 62 6.67 6.95 -4.72
CA GLY A 62 6.67 8.36 -4.36
C GLY A 62 8.06 8.95 -4.41
N ASP A 63 8.13 10.27 -4.30
CA ASP A 63 9.40 10.98 -4.18
C ASP A 63 9.78 11.13 -2.71
N TRP A 64 10.59 10.19 -2.23
CA TRP A 64 10.90 10.06 -0.81
C TRP A 64 11.88 11.11 -0.31
N SER A 65 12.55 11.80 -1.23
CA SER A 65 13.43 12.91 -0.91
C SER A 65 12.65 14.11 -0.33
N TYR A 66 11.43 14.35 -0.83
CA TYR A 66 10.50 15.39 -0.36
C TYR A 66 9.56 14.87 0.75
N LEU A 67 9.24 13.58 0.77
CA LEU A 67 8.28 12.97 1.69
C LEU A 67 8.95 12.28 2.90
N ARG A 68 9.93 12.95 3.53
CA ARG A 68 10.77 12.34 4.58
C ARG A 68 10.01 11.79 5.78
N ASN A 69 8.99 12.52 6.26
CA ASN A 69 8.19 12.08 7.41
C ASN A 69 7.38 10.83 7.08
N SER A 70 6.77 10.81 5.89
CA SER A 70 6.02 9.66 5.40
C SER A 70 6.94 8.47 5.15
N ASN A 71 8.15 8.68 4.62
CA ASN A 71 9.15 7.63 4.44
C ASN A 71 9.49 6.95 5.78
N MET A 72 9.84 7.73 6.81
CA MET A 72 10.16 7.18 8.14
C MET A 72 9.00 6.39 8.78
N PHE A 73 7.76 6.80 8.53
CA PHE A 73 6.58 6.07 9.01
C PHE A 73 6.34 4.79 8.19
N LEU A 74 6.34 4.90 6.87
CA LEU A 74 6.01 3.78 5.98
C LEU A 74 7.11 2.71 5.93
N SER A 75 8.37 3.08 6.18
CA SER A 75 9.51 2.14 6.24
C SER A 75 9.42 1.15 7.40
N GLN A 76 8.45 1.33 8.31
CA GLN A 76 8.19 0.44 9.43
C GLN A 76 7.38 -0.79 9.02
N PHE A 77 6.73 -0.75 7.85
CA PHE A 77 5.91 -1.85 7.34
C PHE A 77 6.70 -2.74 6.39
N ASP A 78 6.19 -3.95 6.15
CA ASP A 78 6.71 -4.88 5.14
C ASP A 78 6.30 -4.43 3.72
N VAL A 79 6.94 -3.36 3.25
CA VAL A 79 6.66 -2.71 1.97
C VAL A 79 7.91 -2.06 1.39
N GLU A 80 8.10 -2.20 0.09
CA GLU A 80 9.19 -1.54 -0.63
C GLU A 80 8.79 -0.09 -0.96
N LEU A 81 9.58 0.87 -0.48
CA LEU A 81 9.45 2.28 -0.87
C LEU A 81 10.27 2.53 -2.14
N VAL A 82 9.58 2.61 -3.28
CA VAL A 82 10.20 2.81 -4.59
C VAL A 82 10.31 4.30 -4.86
N ASP A 83 11.54 4.80 -5.00
CA ASP A 83 11.79 6.21 -5.29
C ASP A 83 11.43 6.54 -6.74
N VAL A 84 10.50 7.46 -6.91
CA VAL A 84 10.08 8.00 -8.21
C VAL A 84 10.37 9.50 -8.18
N PRO A 85 11.52 9.93 -8.74
CA PRO A 85 11.91 11.33 -8.68
C PRO A 85 10.91 12.19 -9.43
N HIS A 86 10.51 13.32 -8.85
CA HIS A 86 9.77 14.33 -9.61
C HIS A 86 10.66 14.87 -10.72
N VAL A 87 10.43 14.43 -11.96
CA VAL A 87 11.07 15.04 -13.11
C VAL A 87 10.36 16.37 -13.38
N LEU A 88 11.01 17.48 -13.03
CA LEU A 88 10.64 18.80 -13.54
C LEU A 88 11.02 18.87 -15.02
N VAL A 89 10.17 18.34 -15.90
CA VAL A 89 10.27 18.65 -17.33
C VAL A 89 9.74 20.07 -17.49
N MET A 90 10.58 20.98 -18.01
CA MET A 90 10.29 22.39 -18.26
C MET A 90 8.80 22.66 -18.61
N GLY A 91 8.00 23.01 -17.60
CA GLY A 91 6.64 23.53 -17.77
C GLY A 91 5.48 22.55 -17.89
N GLN A 92 5.65 21.22 -17.82
CA GLN A 92 4.50 20.29 -17.86
C GLN A 92 4.64 19.12 -16.88
N ARG A 93 3.58 18.91 -16.08
CA ARG A 93 3.39 17.69 -15.28
C ARG A 93 3.18 16.52 -16.24
N MET A 94 4.09 15.54 -16.25
CA MET A 94 3.80 14.24 -16.85
C MET A 94 2.71 13.60 -15.99
N LYS A 95 1.56 13.35 -16.60
CA LYS A 95 0.51 12.51 -16.03
C LYS A 95 0.82 11.10 -16.50
N ASP A 96 1.06 10.19 -15.56
CA ASP A 96 1.12 8.77 -15.89
C ASP A 96 -0.29 8.35 -16.34
N THR A 97 -0.41 7.93 -17.60
CA THR A 97 -1.62 7.36 -18.22
C THR A 97 -1.44 5.86 -18.35
#